data_AF-A0AAI9KSF5-F1
#
_entry.id   AF-A0AAI9KSF5-F1
#
_cell.length_a   1.000
_cell.length_b   1.000
_cell.length_c   1.000
_cell.angle_alpha   90.00
_cell.angle_beta   90.00
_cell.angle_gamma   90.00
#
_symmetry.space_group_name_H-M   'P 1'
#
loop_
_entity.id
_entity.type
_entity.pdbx_description
1 polymer ?
#
loop_
_entity_poly.entity_id
_entity_poly.type
_entity_poly.pdbx_seq_one_letter_code
_entity_poly.pdbx_strand_id
1 'polypeptide(L)'
;MTDLFELEPPIDELGGAESGPAHMQPPAPVSQLAKHWEAARTEYEQARVLWADLDASELLALGAVRAVYWLALGSGEVALAREIAEWWAGCETLHGLGETIK
;
A
#
# COMPACT_ATOMS: atom_id res chain seq x y z
N MET A 1 12.23 41.00 48.78
CA MET A 1 12.30 39.56 48.45
C MET A 1 10.86 39.12 48.29
N THR A 2 10.31 38.84 47.11
CA THR A 2 10.87 38.63 45.78
C THR A 2 9.66 38.81 44.85
N ASP A 3 9.57 39.90 44.10
CA ASP A 3 8.58 40.02 43.02
C ASP A 3 9.09 39.16 41.87
N LEU A 4 8.57 37.94 41.83
CA LEU A 4 8.87 36.93 40.83
C LEU A 4 8.11 37.35 39.57
N PHE A 5 8.85 37.76 38.54
CA PHE A 5 8.35 38.07 37.21
C PHE A 5 7.29 37.04 36.76
N GLU A 6 6.00 37.38 36.87
CA GLU A 6 4.93 36.71 36.14
C GLU A 6 5.03 37.19 34.69
N LEU A 7 5.92 36.55 33.93
CA LEU A 7 5.95 36.66 32.49
C LEU A 7 4.79 35.83 31.94
N GLU A 8 3.70 36.50 31.65
CA GLU A 8 2.61 35.94 30.86
C GLU A 8 3.18 35.51 29.49
N PRO A 9 3.00 34.24 29.07
CA PRO A 9 3.51 33.79 27.80
C PRO A 9 2.81 34.59 26.69
N PRO A 10 3.54 35.08 25.68
CA PRO A 10 2.93 35.80 24.58
C PRO A 10 1.87 34.89 23.94
N ILE A 11 0.64 35.37 23.92
CA ILE A 11 -0.45 34.73 23.22
C ILE A 11 -0.07 34.77 21.75
N ASP A 12 0.17 33.60 21.17
CA ASP A 12 0.48 33.46 19.76
C ASP A 12 -0.81 33.78 18.98
N GLU A 13 -1.05 35.07 18.72
CA GLU A 13 -2.23 35.58 18.00
C GLU A 13 -2.20 35.23 16.50
N LEU A 14 -1.18 34.51 16.02
CA LEU A 14 -1.17 33.92 14.69
C LEU A 14 -1.70 32.48 14.73
N GLY A 15 -3.03 32.39 14.80
CA GLY A 15 -3.80 31.19 14.48
C GLY A 15 -3.70 30.80 13.00
N GLY A 16 -2.49 30.51 12.53
CA GLY A 16 -2.20 29.96 11.22
C GLY A 16 -1.06 28.98 11.38
N ALA A 17 -1.36 27.69 11.34
CA ALA A 17 -0.33 26.67 11.20
C ALA A 17 0.44 26.95 9.91
N GLU A 18 1.56 27.66 10.03
CA GLU A 18 2.52 27.83 8.95
C GLU A 18 3.10 26.45 8.67
N SER A 19 2.42 25.70 7.80
CA SER A 19 3.00 24.50 7.21
C SER A 19 4.23 25.01 6.47
N GLY A 20 5.40 24.66 7.00
CA GLY A 20 6.68 25.07 6.44
C GLY A 20 6.80 24.71 4.95
N PRO A 21 7.86 25.17 4.28
CA PRO A 21 8.04 24.96 2.84
C PRO A 21 7.74 23.52 2.43
N ALA A 22 7.09 23.29 1.29
CA ALA A 22 6.66 21.95 0.86
C ALA A 22 7.79 20.89 0.86
N HIS A 23 9.07 21.30 0.74
CA HIS A 23 10.23 20.42 0.83
C HIS A 23 10.61 19.97 2.26
N MET A 24 10.00 20.55 3.28
CA MET A 24 10.16 20.17 4.70
C MET A 24 9.00 19.31 5.20
N GLN A 25 7.96 19.07 4.39
CA GLN A 25 6.92 18.12 4.76
C GLN A 25 7.47 16.69 4.70
N PRO A 26 7.15 15.84 5.69
CA PRO A 26 7.41 14.41 5.59
C PRO A 26 6.79 13.86 4.30
N PRO A 27 7.48 12.98 3.57
CA PRO A 27 6.90 12.33 2.40
C PRO A 27 5.55 11.73 2.78
N ALA A 28 4.56 11.87 1.91
CA ALA A 28 3.25 11.26 2.14
C ALA A 28 3.44 9.77 2.46
N PRO A 29 2.75 9.23 3.49
CA PRO A 29 2.87 7.84 3.84
C PRO A 29 2.47 6.97 2.64
N VAL A 30 3.44 6.24 2.11
CA VAL A 30 3.26 5.31 0.99
C VAL A 30 2.80 3.96 1.54
N SER A 31 1.70 3.42 1.00
CA SER A 31 1.22 2.09 1.34
C SER A 31 2.30 1.05 1.02
N GLN A 32 2.70 0.28 2.04
CA GLN A 32 3.63 -0.83 1.84
C GLN A 32 2.94 -1.99 1.11
N LEU A 33 1.65 -2.21 1.35
CA LEU A 33 0.88 -3.23 0.65
C LEU A 33 0.79 -2.94 -0.85
N ALA A 34 0.65 -1.66 -1.24
CA ALA A 34 0.68 -1.27 -2.65
C ALA A 34 2.02 -1.62 -3.33
N LYS A 35 3.15 -1.42 -2.65
CA LYS A 35 4.47 -1.82 -3.18
C LYS A 35 4.60 -3.34 -3.32
N HIS A 36 4.11 -4.09 -2.33
CA HIS A 36 4.12 -5.55 -2.38
C HIS A 36 3.21 -6.09 -3.48
N TRP A 37 2.07 -5.43 -3.72
CA TRP A 37 1.22 -5.70 -4.85
C TRP A 37 1.95 -5.52 -6.19
N GLU A 38 2.58 -4.36 -6.42
CA GLU A 38 3.35 -4.08 -7.63
C GLU A 38 4.46 -5.11 -7.87
N ALA A 39 5.20 -5.48 -6.81
CA ALA A 39 6.25 -6.48 -6.88
C ALA A 39 5.70 -7.86 -7.26
N ALA A 40 4.68 -8.34 -6.56
CA ALA A 40 4.09 -9.66 -6.80
C ALA A 40 3.48 -9.76 -8.22
N ARG A 41 2.84 -8.68 -8.71
CA ARG A 41 2.34 -8.61 -10.08
C ARG A 41 3.47 -8.67 -11.10
N THR A 42 4.56 -7.94 -10.87
CA THR A 42 5.73 -7.96 -11.75
C THR A 42 6.35 -9.35 -11.81
N GLU A 43 6.48 -10.04 -10.67
CA GLU A 43 6.99 -11.40 -10.60
C GLU A 43 6.10 -12.39 -11.36
N TYR A 44 4.77 -12.26 -11.25
CA TYR A 44 3.83 -13.05 -12.04
C TYR A 44 4.02 -12.82 -13.55
N GLU A 45 4.09 -11.56 -13.97
CA GLU A 45 4.30 -11.21 -15.39
C GLU A 45 5.63 -11.76 -15.91
N GLN A 46 6.70 -11.75 -15.10
CA GLN A 46 8.00 -12.31 -15.47
C GLN A 46 7.98 -13.84 -15.55
N ALA A 47 7.35 -14.52 -14.58
CA ALA A 47 7.22 -15.98 -14.58
C ALA A 47 6.48 -16.47 -15.84
N ARG A 48 5.43 -15.75 -16.26
CA ARG A 48 4.64 -16.02 -17.45
C ARG A 48 5.39 -15.92 -18.78
N VAL A 49 6.52 -15.20 -18.85
CA VAL A 49 7.31 -15.06 -20.10
C VAL A 49 8.10 -16.33 -20.41
N LEU A 50 8.32 -17.21 -19.43
CA LEU A 50 8.91 -18.52 -19.64
C LEU A 50 7.80 -19.45 -20.14
N TRP A 51 7.88 -19.91 -21.39
CA TRP A 51 6.86 -20.74 -22.06
C TRP A 51 6.81 -22.19 -21.50
N ALA A 52 6.75 -22.33 -20.19
CA ALA A 52 6.60 -23.60 -19.50
C ALA A 52 5.21 -23.68 -18.86
N ASP A 53 4.73 -24.90 -18.62
CA ASP A 53 3.60 -25.17 -17.73
C ASP A 53 3.74 -24.36 -16.43
N LEU A 54 2.60 -23.99 -15.82
CA LEU A 54 2.49 -23.25 -14.56
C LEU A 54 3.63 -23.60 -13.61
N ASP A 55 4.68 -22.78 -13.59
CA ASP A 55 5.90 -23.11 -12.89
C ASP A 55 5.79 -22.71 -11.41
N ALA A 56 6.71 -23.21 -10.58
CA ALA A 56 6.69 -22.91 -9.15
C ALA A 56 6.77 -21.39 -8.88
N SER A 57 7.40 -20.61 -9.77
CA SER A 57 7.53 -19.16 -9.65
C SER A 57 6.20 -18.45 -9.92
N GLU A 58 5.44 -18.87 -10.94
CA GLU A 58 4.09 -18.36 -11.22
C GLU A 58 3.15 -18.63 -10.03
N LEU A 59 3.19 -19.85 -9.48
CA LEU A 59 2.39 -20.22 -8.30
C LEU A 59 2.77 -19.40 -7.06
N LEU A 60 4.06 -19.16 -6.83
CA LEU A 60 4.53 -18.33 -5.71
C LEU A 60 4.07 -16.88 -5.85
N ALA A 61 4.18 -16.30 -7.05
CA ALA A 61 3.72 -14.95 -7.33
C ALA A 61 2.20 -14.81 -7.12
N LEU A 62 1.40 -15.76 -7.61
CA LEU A 62 -0.05 -15.79 -7.37
C LEU A 62 -0.39 -15.95 -5.88
N GLY A 63 0.38 -16.76 -5.15
CA GLY A 63 0.27 -16.87 -3.69
C GLY A 63 0.55 -15.55 -2.97
N ALA A 64 1.57 -14.81 -3.41
CA ALA A 64 1.91 -13.49 -2.88
C ALA A 64 0.79 -12.48 -3.15
N VAL A 65 0.27 -12.41 -4.38
CA VAL A 65 -0.87 -11.54 -4.74
C VAL A 65 -2.06 -11.81 -3.81
N ARG A 66 -2.39 -13.08 -3.61
CA ARG A 66 -3.51 -13.48 -2.75
C ARG A 66 -3.28 -13.12 -1.29
N ALA A 67 -2.05 -13.23 -0.78
CA ALA A 67 -1.72 -12.78 0.56
C ALA A 67 -1.89 -11.26 0.71
N VAL A 68 -1.41 -10.47 -0.26
CA VAL A 68 -1.56 -9.01 -0.26
C VAL A 68 -3.02 -8.60 -0.29
N TYR A 69 -3.87 -9.28 -1.08
CA TYR A 69 -5.31 -9.04 -1.08
C TYR A 69 -5.94 -9.14 0.32
N TRP A 70 -5.71 -10.26 1.02
CA TRP A 70 -6.30 -10.47 2.35
C TRP A 70 -5.73 -9.52 3.40
N LEU A 71 -4.44 -9.18 3.30
CA LEU A 71 -3.82 -8.16 4.15
C LEU A 71 -4.40 -6.77 3.88
N ALA A 72 -4.64 -6.40 2.63
CA ALA A 72 -5.25 -5.12 2.27
C ALA A 72 -6.67 -5.01 2.81
N LEU A 73 -7.50 -6.06 2.64
CA LEU A 73 -8.83 -6.12 3.25
C LEU A 73 -8.78 -5.99 4.78
N GLY A 74 -7.92 -6.78 5.43
CA GLY A 74 -7.79 -6.78 6.90
C GLY A 74 -7.26 -5.46 7.47
N SER A 75 -6.49 -4.71 6.68
CA SER A 75 -5.93 -3.41 7.07
C SER A 75 -6.83 -2.22 6.72
N GLY A 76 -7.97 -2.45 6.07
CA GLY A 76 -8.89 -1.40 5.64
C GLY A 76 -8.49 -0.70 4.33
N GLU A 77 -7.48 -1.18 3.61
CA GLU A 77 -7.05 -0.68 2.30
C GLU A 77 -7.98 -1.23 1.18
N VAL A 78 -9.27 -0.93 1.27
CA VAL A 78 -10.33 -1.49 0.40
C VAL A 78 -10.10 -1.16 -1.09
N ALA A 79 -9.58 0.02 -1.40
CA ALA A 79 -9.27 0.40 -2.78
C ALA A 79 -8.21 -0.52 -3.40
N LEU A 80 -7.15 -0.84 -2.65
CA LEU A 80 -6.10 -1.74 -3.10
C LEU A 80 -6.62 -3.18 -3.22
N ALA A 81 -7.36 -3.65 -2.22
CA ALA A 81 -7.97 -4.99 -2.28
C ALA A 81 -8.87 -5.16 -3.51
N ARG A 82 -9.66 -4.14 -3.85
CA ARG A 82 -10.51 -4.11 -5.04
C ARG A 82 -9.68 -4.18 -6.33
N GLU A 83 -8.62 -3.38 -6.43
CA GLU A 83 -7.72 -3.43 -7.59
C GLU A 83 -7.16 -4.85 -7.82
N ILE A 84 -6.73 -5.51 -6.74
CA ILE A 84 -6.20 -6.87 -6.81
C ILE A 84 -7.28 -7.87 -7.24
N ALA A 85 -8.51 -7.75 -6.74
CA ALA A 85 -9.62 -8.62 -7.12
C ALA A 85 -10.00 -8.45 -8.61
N GLU A 86 -10.04 -7.21 -9.10
CA GLU A 86 -10.30 -6.90 -10.51
C GLU A 86 -9.20 -7.47 -11.42
N TRP A 87 -7.93 -7.35 -11.02
CA TRP A 87 -6.82 -7.99 -11.73
C TRP A 87 -6.91 -9.52 -11.74
N TRP A 88 -7.20 -10.13 -10.58
CA TRP A 88 -7.31 -11.58 -10.45
C TRP A 88 -8.40 -12.15 -11.35
N ALA A 89 -9.57 -11.51 -11.40
CA ALA A 89 -10.65 -11.89 -12.31
C ALA A 89 -10.22 -11.84 -13.79
N GLY A 90 -9.36 -10.87 -14.17
CA GLY A 90 -8.77 -10.80 -15.50
C GLY A 90 -7.79 -11.93 -15.82
N CYS A 91 -7.11 -12.47 -14.80
CA CYS A 91 -6.13 -13.53 -14.95
C CYS A 91 -6.67 -14.95 -14.67
N GLU A 92 -7.89 -15.09 -14.14
CA GLU A 92 -8.46 -16.37 -13.68
C GLU A 92 -8.38 -17.49 -14.73
N THR A 93 -8.72 -17.17 -15.98
CA THR A 93 -8.69 -18.10 -17.11
C THR A 93 -7.28 -18.55 -17.50
N LEU A 94 -6.25 -17.79 -17.13
CA LEU A 94 -4.86 -18.04 -17.49
C LEU A 94 -4.15 -18.98 -16.53
N HIS A 95 -4.45 -18.90 -15.22
CA HIS A 95 -3.78 -19.71 -14.21
C HIS A 95 -4.62 -20.90 -13.71
N GLY A 96 -5.93 -20.96 -14.00
CA GLY A 96 -6.76 -22.12 -13.71
C GLY A 96 -6.97 -22.44 -12.22
N LEU A 97 -6.66 -21.50 -11.32
CA LEU A 97 -6.74 -21.70 -9.85
C LEU A 97 -8.15 -21.44 -9.26
N GLY A 98 -9.17 -21.20 -10.09
CA GLY A 98 -10.58 -21.05 -9.69
C GLY A 98 -10.93 -19.79 -8.89
N GLU A 99 -12.21 -19.70 -8.49
CA GLU A 99 -12.76 -18.58 -7.69
C GLU A 99 -12.09 -18.54 -6.33
N THR A 100 -11.30 -17.50 -5.99
CA THR A 100 -10.94 -17.33 -4.57
C THR A 100 -10.72 -15.93 -4.04
N ILE A 101 -10.83 -14.88 -4.85
CA ILE A 101 -10.84 -13.49 -4.37
C ILE A 101 -11.82 -12.65 -5.22
N LYS A 102 -12.70 -11.90 -4.55
CA LYS A 102 -13.85 -11.16 -5.10
C LYS A 102 -14.02 -9.83 -4.38
#